data_AF-A0A1W1WUT0-F1
#
_entry.id   AF-A0A1W1WUT0-F1
#
_cell.length_a   1.000
_cell.length_b   1.000
_cell.length_c   1.000
_cell.angle_alpha   90.00
_cell.angle_beta   90.00
_cell.angle_gamma   90.00
#
_symmetry.space_group_name_H-M   'P 1'
#
loop_
_entity.id
_entity.type
_entity.pdbx_description
1 polymer ?
#
loop_
_entity_poly.entity_id
_entity_poly.type
_entity_poly.pdbx_seq_one_letter_code
_entity_poly.pdbx_strand_id
1 'polypeptide(L)'
;MKTTNYRLQTEIEHLTSPSKKEWFKNYLKEILESDKPYYVKCDYIALSFLELDNKIAYLSSEIKILTELKKKLQQAKTLGLEIAAEILQEYGIDKIEGTAISSFTITPPRKNIKTDIRIKDPQKVMELGYVKFDVDKKAIEKALQFPELFEELEPYVDVEYIEEDVPARLKINKKRNSVNSADTVEIINAA
;
A
#
# COMPACT_ATOMS: atom_id res chain seq x y z
N MET A 1 -13.81 16.54 6.96
CA MET A 1 -13.26 15.69 8.03
C MET A 1 -14.13 15.92 9.26
N LYS A 2 -14.66 14.86 9.90
CA LYS A 2 -15.45 15.01 11.13
C LYS A 2 -14.55 15.53 12.25
N THR A 3 -15.11 16.32 13.17
CA THR A 3 -14.41 17.03 14.26
C THR A 3 -14.45 16.30 15.60
N THR A 4 -15.09 15.13 15.68
CA THR A 4 -15.14 14.33 16.91
C THR A 4 -13.79 13.69 17.17
N ASN A 5 -13.00 14.32 18.03
CA ASN A 5 -11.69 13.81 18.46
C ASN A 5 -11.87 12.94 19.70
N TYR A 6 -11.86 11.62 19.52
CA TYR A 6 -11.79 10.70 20.65
C TYR A 6 -10.38 10.73 21.24
N ARG A 7 -10.24 10.87 22.55
CA ARG A 7 -8.90 10.85 23.19
C ARG A 7 -8.18 9.54 22.86
N LEU A 8 -8.87 8.41 22.96
CA LEU A 8 -8.31 7.09 22.61
C LEU A 8 -7.78 7.02 21.18
N GLN A 9 -8.42 7.68 20.21
CA GLN A 9 -7.91 7.77 18.84
C GLN A 9 -6.52 8.42 18.81
N THR A 10 -6.37 9.58 19.44
CA THR A 10 -5.09 10.29 19.52
C THR A 10 -4.01 9.44 20.19
N GLU A 11 -4.38 8.70 21.22
CA GLU A 11 -3.46 7.81 21.93
C GLU A 11 -3.02 6.62 21.07
N ILE A 12 -3.93 6.07 20.25
CA ILE A 12 -3.59 5.04 19.26
C ILE A 12 -2.63 5.60 18.19
N GLU A 13 -2.85 6.83 17.70
CA GLU A 13 -1.96 7.48 16.71
C GLU A 13 -0.53 7.64 17.24
N HIS A 14 -0.38 7.76 18.56
CA HIS A 14 0.92 7.87 19.21
C HIS A 14 1.62 6.55 19.51
N LEU A 15 1.02 5.39 19.20
CA LEU A 15 1.60 4.04 19.40
C LEU A 15 2.71 3.67 18.41
N THR A 16 3.62 4.59 18.14
CA THR A 16 4.74 4.42 17.20
C THR A 16 5.96 3.73 17.82
N SER A 17 5.98 3.53 19.14
CA SER A 17 7.12 2.95 19.87
C SER A 17 6.69 1.84 20.84
N PRO A 18 7.47 0.75 20.98
CA PRO A 18 7.23 -0.30 21.96
C PRO A 18 7.09 0.19 23.40
N SER A 19 7.75 1.30 23.77
CA SER A 19 7.72 1.84 25.14
C SER A 19 6.34 2.33 25.57
N LYS A 20 5.44 2.63 24.64
CA LYS A 20 4.08 3.10 24.91
C LYS A 20 3.05 1.98 25.04
N LYS A 21 3.44 0.73 24.77
CA LYS A 21 2.54 -0.43 24.82
C LYS A 21 1.94 -0.62 26.21
N GLU A 22 2.74 -0.51 27.26
CA GLU A 22 2.26 -0.77 28.63
C GLU A 22 1.33 0.34 29.13
N TRP A 23 1.66 1.59 28.82
CA TRP A 23 0.78 2.72 29.08
C TRP A 23 -0.57 2.57 28.36
N PHE A 24 -0.57 2.18 27.09
CA PHE A 24 -1.80 2.00 26.32
C PHE A 24 -2.67 0.85 26.84
N LYS A 25 -2.06 -0.25 27.30
CA LYS A 25 -2.78 -1.33 27.98
C LYS A 25 -3.50 -0.82 29.23
N ASN A 26 -2.81 -0.02 30.05
CA ASN A 26 -3.41 0.55 31.26
C ASN A 26 -4.55 1.51 30.93
N TYR A 27 -4.37 2.36 29.92
CA TYR A 27 -5.44 3.24 29.44
C TYR A 27 -6.67 2.47 28.94
N LEU A 28 -6.48 1.37 28.22
CA LEU A 28 -7.60 0.50 27.82
C LEU A 28 -8.27 -0.17 29.03
N LYS A 29 -7.50 -0.60 30.04
CA LYS A 29 -8.07 -1.14 31.30
C LYS A 29 -8.92 -0.09 32.00
N GLU A 30 -8.44 1.15 32.14
CA GLU A 30 -9.20 2.25 32.74
C GLU A 30 -10.53 2.50 32.02
N ILE A 31 -10.55 2.46 30.69
CA ILE A 31 -11.79 2.57 29.91
C ILE A 31 -12.74 1.41 30.24
N LEU A 32 -12.23 0.18 30.28
CA LEU A 32 -13.03 -1.02 30.55
C LEU A 32 -13.53 -1.10 31.99
N GLU A 33 -12.75 -0.58 32.94
CA GLU A 33 -13.03 -0.56 34.38
C GLU A 33 -13.86 0.67 34.81
N SER A 34 -14.03 1.67 33.94
CA SER A 34 -14.86 2.84 34.23
C SER A 34 -16.32 2.49 34.58
N ASP A 35 -17.02 3.35 35.31
CA ASP A 35 -18.44 3.12 35.68
C ASP A 35 -19.43 3.26 34.50
N LYS A 36 -18.93 3.43 33.28
CA LYS A 36 -19.76 3.59 32.09
C LYS A 36 -20.40 2.27 31.64
N PRO A 37 -21.61 2.29 31.04
CA PRO A 37 -22.23 1.09 30.50
C PRO A 37 -21.39 0.42 29.42
N TYR A 38 -21.49 -0.92 29.32
CA TYR A 38 -20.67 -1.73 28.41
C TYR A 38 -20.80 -1.32 26.93
N TYR A 39 -21.99 -0.88 26.50
CA TYR A 39 -22.22 -0.46 25.12
C TYR A 39 -21.51 0.85 24.80
N VAL A 40 -21.43 1.80 25.74
CA VAL A 40 -20.70 3.08 25.56
C VAL A 40 -19.21 2.81 25.45
N LYS A 41 -18.65 1.91 26.27
CA LYS A 41 -17.25 1.48 26.18
C LYS A 41 -16.94 0.85 24.83
N CYS A 42 -17.82 -0.05 24.37
CA CYS A 42 -17.70 -0.71 23.07
C CYS A 42 -17.72 0.32 21.93
N ASP A 43 -18.72 1.21 21.91
CA ASP A 43 -18.86 2.24 20.89
C ASP A 43 -17.65 3.19 20.90
N TYR A 44 -17.19 3.64 22.08
CA TYR A 44 -16.02 4.51 22.20
C TYR A 44 -14.74 3.88 21.61
N ILE A 45 -14.46 2.62 21.96
CA ILE A 45 -13.30 1.89 21.42
C ILE A 45 -13.45 1.68 19.90
N ALA A 46 -14.60 1.17 19.46
CA ALA A 46 -14.85 0.85 18.06
C ALA A 46 -14.80 2.10 17.17
N LEU A 47 -15.40 3.21 17.61
CA LEU A 47 -15.40 4.48 16.88
C LEU A 47 -14.00 5.09 16.82
N SER A 48 -13.19 4.96 17.88
CA SER A 48 -11.81 5.44 17.87
C SER A 48 -10.96 4.75 16.78
N PHE A 49 -11.09 3.43 16.62
CA PHE A 49 -10.43 2.70 15.53
C PHE A 49 -11.04 3.02 14.16
N LEU A 50 -12.37 3.16 14.07
CA LEU A 50 -13.04 3.49 12.82
C LEU A 50 -12.66 4.88 12.29
N GLU A 51 -12.40 5.86 13.17
CA GLU A 51 -11.91 7.16 12.74
C GLU A 51 -10.49 7.10 12.17
N LEU A 52 -9.65 6.16 12.61
CA LEU A 52 -8.36 5.89 11.97
C LEU A 52 -8.55 5.32 10.56
N ASP A 53 -9.46 4.36 10.40
CA ASP A 53 -9.81 3.83 9.07
C ASP A 53 -10.31 4.95 8.14
N ASN A 54 -11.14 5.87 8.66
CA ASN A 54 -11.63 7.03 7.90
C ASN A 54 -10.48 7.97 7.49
N LYS A 55 -9.56 8.29 8.43
CA LYS A 55 -8.36 9.11 8.14
C LYS A 55 -7.48 8.44 7.07
N ILE A 56 -7.24 7.13 7.20
CA ILE A 56 -6.45 6.35 6.22
C ILE A 56 -7.14 6.34 4.86
N ALA A 57 -8.45 6.14 4.80
CA ALA A 57 -9.21 6.15 3.56
C ALA A 57 -9.15 7.51 2.86
N TYR A 58 -9.28 8.61 3.63
CA TYR A 58 -9.15 9.97 3.11
C TYR A 58 -7.74 10.25 2.57
N LEU A 59 -6.70 9.92 3.33
CA LEU A 59 -5.31 10.07 2.87
C LEU A 59 -5.06 9.24 1.62
N SER A 60 -5.63 8.04 1.53
CA SER A 60 -5.53 7.19 0.35
C SER A 60 -6.20 7.80 -0.88
N SER A 61 -7.34 8.48 -0.73
CA SER A 61 -7.97 9.21 -1.84
C SER A 61 -7.17 10.43 -2.27
N GLU A 62 -6.63 11.20 -1.32
CA GLU A 62 -5.77 12.35 -1.63
C GLU A 62 -4.50 11.93 -2.37
N ILE A 63 -3.84 10.85 -1.94
CA ILE A 63 -2.65 10.30 -2.60
C ILE A 63 -2.96 9.92 -4.07
N LYS A 64 -4.15 9.36 -4.35
CA LYS A 64 -4.56 9.03 -5.71
C LYS A 64 -4.67 10.29 -6.58
N ILE A 65 -5.38 11.30 -6.10
CA ILE A 65 -5.55 12.59 -6.79
C ILE A 65 -4.19 13.25 -7.05
N LEU A 66 -3.32 13.30 -6.05
CA LEU A 66 -1.97 13.88 -6.17
C LEU A 66 -1.11 13.12 -7.18
N THR A 67 -1.23 11.80 -7.22
CA THR A 67 -0.51 10.95 -8.18
C THR A 67 -1.00 11.18 -9.61
N GLU A 68 -2.31 11.32 -9.81
CA GLU A 68 -2.90 11.66 -11.11
C GLU A 68 -2.47 13.06 -11.58
N LEU A 69 -2.53 14.05 -10.69
CA LEU A 69 -2.11 15.41 -10.99
C LEU A 69 -0.62 15.46 -11.37
N LYS A 70 0.24 14.75 -10.63
CA LYS A 70 1.67 14.60 -10.95
C LYS A 70 1.86 14.04 -12.36
N LYS A 71 1.13 12.98 -12.71
CA LYS A 71 1.21 12.37 -14.05
C LYS A 71 0.77 13.35 -15.14
N LYS A 72 -0.32 14.10 -14.93
CA LYS A 72 -0.80 15.12 -15.86
C LYS A 72 0.24 16.22 -16.08
N LEU A 73 0.87 16.72 -15.01
CA LEU A 73 1.92 17.73 -15.10
C LEU A 73 3.17 17.21 -15.82
N GLN A 74 3.57 15.96 -15.57
CA GLN A 74 4.68 15.32 -16.28
C GLN A 74 4.39 15.20 -17.79
N GLN A 75 3.19 14.74 -18.16
CA GLN A 75 2.77 14.64 -19.56
C GLN A 75 2.73 16.01 -20.25
N ALA A 76 2.13 17.02 -19.60
CA ALA A 76 2.08 18.37 -20.14
C ALA A 76 3.47 18.98 -20.34
N LYS A 77 4.38 18.75 -19.38
CA LYS A 77 5.78 19.18 -19.50
C LYS A 77 6.48 18.51 -20.68
N THR A 78 6.35 17.19 -20.83
CA THR A 78 6.95 16.46 -21.95
C THR A 78 6.41 16.97 -23.29
N LEU A 79 5.09 17.07 -23.43
CA LEU A 79 4.46 17.55 -24.66
C LEU A 79 4.88 18.98 -24.99
N GLY A 80 4.95 19.86 -23.98
CA GLY A 80 5.40 21.24 -24.18
C GLY A 80 6.85 21.33 -24.65
N LEU A 81 7.74 20.47 -24.14
CA LEU A 81 9.13 20.39 -24.58
C LEU A 81 9.26 19.83 -26.01
N GLU A 82 8.45 18.83 -26.36
CA GLU A 82 8.41 18.26 -27.72
C GLU A 82 7.95 19.30 -28.75
N ILE A 83 6.82 19.97 -28.50
CA ILE A 83 6.31 21.05 -29.38
C ILE A 83 7.32 22.18 -29.50
N ALA A 84 7.95 22.59 -28.40
CA ALA A 84 8.98 23.63 -28.44
C ALA A 84 10.18 23.20 -29.30
N ALA A 85 10.62 21.94 -29.17
CA ALA A 85 11.71 21.41 -29.99
C ALA A 85 11.34 21.34 -31.48
N GLU A 86 10.11 20.92 -31.81
CA GLU A 86 9.60 20.88 -33.19
C GLU A 86 9.63 22.27 -33.83
N ILE A 87 9.03 23.27 -33.17
CA ILE A 87 8.99 24.65 -33.67
C ILE A 87 10.40 25.19 -33.91
N LEU A 88 11.30 25.04 -32.94
CA LEU A 88 12.65 25.56 -33.08
C LEU A 88 13.44 24.86 -34.20
N GLN A 89 13.18 23.56 -34.42
CA GLN A 89 13.74 22.82 -35.54
C GLN A 89 13.24 23.35 -36.89
N GLU A 90 11.95 23.72 -36.99
CA GLU A 90 11.39 24.38 -38.19
C GLU A 90 12.06 25.72 -38.46
N TYR A 91 12.40 26.48 -37.42
CA TYR A 91 13.14 27.74 -37.54
C TYR A 91 14.67 27.55 -37.70
N GLY A 92 15.18 26.33 -37.64
CA GLY A 92 16.63 26.04 -37.73
C GLY A 92 17.44 26.56 -36.55
N ILE A 93 16.84 26.67 -35.36
CA ILE A 93 17.48 27.20 -34.16
C ILE A 93 17.88 26.05 -33.23
N ASP A 94 19.18 25.76 -33.11
CA ASP A 94 19.64 24.66 -32.27
C ASP A 94 19.74 25.02 -30.77
N LYS A 95 19.98 26.29 -30.45
CA LYS A 95 20.20 26.79 -29.08
C LYS A 95 19.74 28.23 -28.91
N ILE A 96 19.09 28.52 -27.79
CA ILE A 96 18.75 29.89 -27.36
C ILE A 96 19.34 30.13 -25.98
N GLU A 97 20.00 31.27 -25.80
CA GLU A 97 20.58 31.68 -24.52
C GLU A 97 19.63 32.62 -23.77
N GLY A 98 19.67 32.54 -22.44
CA GLY A 98 18.81 33.34 -21.57
C GLY A 98 19.63 34.15 -20.56
N THR A 99 18.96 35.13 -19.95
CA THR A 99 19.55 35.97 -18.90
C THR A 99 19.32 35.38 -17.50
N ALA A 100 18.16 34.74 -17.28
CA ALA A 100 17.83 34.04 -16.02
C ALA A 100 18.17 32.54 -16.05
N ILE A 101 18.30 31.94 -17.24
CA ILE A 101 18.66 30.53 -17.46
C ILE A 101 19.76 30.51 -18.51
N SER A 102 20.81 29.71 -18.31
CA SER A 102 21.98 29.72 -19.19
C SER A 102 21.62 29.50 -20.66
N SER A 103 20.85 28.46 -20.97
CA SER A 103 20.32 28.21 -22.32
C SER A 103 19.34 27.04 -22.32
N PHE A 104 18.59 26.90 -23.42
CA PHE A 104 18.02 25.61 -23.82
C PHE A 104 18.53 25.24 -25.22
N THR A 105 18.73 23.94 -25.42
CA THR A 105 19.32 23.35 -26.63
C THR A 105 18.45 22.19 -27.08
N ILE A 106 18.22 22.06 -28.39
CA ILE A 106 17.50 20.93 -28.96
C ILE A 106 18.43 19.72 -29.00
N THR A 107 17.92 18.56 -28.58
CA THR A 107 18.59 17.28 -28.84
C THR A 107 17.97 16.66 -30.09
N PRO A 108 18.75 16.31 -31.12
CA PRO A 108 18.20 15.73 -32.34
C PRO A 108 17.53 14.37 -32.07
N PRO A 109 16.50 14.02 -32.87
CA PRO A 109 15.74 12.79 -32.66
C PRO A 109 16.64 11.56 -32.78
N ARG A 110 16.61 10.69 -31.76
CA ARG A 110 17.28 9.38 -31.79
C ARG A 110 16.24 8.27 -31.96
N LYS A 111 16.46 7.37 -32.93
CA LYS A 111 15.63 6.16 -33.08
C LYS A 111 16.18 5.06 -32.17
N ASN A 112 15.42 4.70 -31.14
CA ASN A 112 15.69 3.52 -30.33
C ASN A 112 14.86 2.35 -30.86
N ILE A 113 15.51 1.39 -31.51
CA ILE A 113 14.85 0.18 -32.02
C ILE A 113 14.70 -0.78 -30.83
N LYS A 114 13.46 -0.95 -30.35
CA LYS A 114 13.11 -2.00 -29.38
C LYS A 114 12.44 -3.14 -30.13
N THR A 115 13.04 -4.31 -30.09
CA THR A 115 12.47 -5.52 -30.67
C THR A 115 11.44 -6.09 -29.70
N ASP A 116 10.15 -5.93 -30.02
CA ASP A 116 9.06 -6.58 -29.30
C ASP A 116 8.87 -8.00 -29.86
N ILE A 117 9.15 -9.02 -29.05
CA ILE A 117 9.03 -10.42 -29.44
C ILE A 117 7.64 -10.90 -29.03
N ARG A 118 6.74 -11.03 -30.00
CA ARG A 118 5.44 -11.70 -29.80
C ARG A 118 5.58 -13.18 -30.08
N ILE A 119 5.48 -13.99 -29.03
CA ILE A 119 5.46 -15.45 -29.14
C ILE A 119 4.09 -15.87 -29.68
N LYS A 120 4.04 -16.36 -30.92
CA LYS A 120 2.81 -16.82 -31.58
C LYS A 120 2.35 -18.19 -31.07
N ASP A 121 3.31 -19.07 -30.79
CA ASP A 121 3.07 -20.43 -30.31
C ASP A 121 4.03 -20.73 -29.15
N PRO A 122 3.56 -20.59 -27.90
CA PRO A 122 4.37 -20.85 -26.73
C PRO A 122 4.90 -22.28 -26.66
N GLN A 123 4.11 -23.29 -27.06
CA GLN A 123 4.48 -24.70 -26.88
C GLN A 123 5.65 -25.08 -27.78
N LYS A 124 5.60 -24.71 -29.07
CA LYS A 124 6.72 -24.96 -29.98
C LYS A 124 7.99 -24.20 -29.57
N VAL A 125 7.84 -22.97 -29.05
CA VAL A 125 8.99 -22.19 -28.55
C VAL A 125 9.60 -22.85 -27.31
N MET A 126 8.78 -23.47 -26.46
CA MET A 126 9.25 -24.28 -25.33
C MET A 126 9.94 -25.57 -25.79
N GLU A 127 9.39 -26.27 -26.78
CA GLU A 127 10.02 -27.47 -27.39
C GLU A 127 11.36 -27.15 -28.06
N LEU A 128 11.50 -25.96 -28.64
CA LEU A 128 12.75 -25.45 -29.21
C LEU A 128 13.81 -25.06 -28.17
N GLY A 129 13.52 -25.25 -26.88
CA GLY A 129 14.47 -25.05 -25.78
C GLY A 129 14.54 -23.62 -25.24
N TYR A 130 13.64 -22.71 -25.66
CA TYR A 130 13.55 -21.36 -25.09
C TYR A 130 12.73 -21.35 -23.79
N VAL A 131 13.12 -22.20 -22.84
CA VAL A 131 12.50 -22.38 -21.53
C VAL A 131 13.51 -22.21 -20.41
N LYS A 132 13.05 -21.66 -19.29
CA LYS A 132 13.77 -21.65 -18.03
C LYS A 132 13.17 -22.73 -17.13
N PHE A 133 13.94 -23.77 -16.81
CA PHE A 133 13.55 -24.79 -15.84
C PHE A 133 13.78 -24.24 -14.43
N ASP A 134 12.73 -24.25 -13.62
CA ASP A 134 12.76 -23.84 -12.21
C ASP A 134 11.99 -24.90 -11.41
N VAL A 135 12.37 -25.09 -10.16
CA VAL A 135 11.78 -26.13 -9.30
C VAL A 135 10.40 -25.65 -8.82
N ASP A 136 9.36 -26.46 -9.03
CA ASP A 136 8.02 -26.12 -8.57
C ASP A 136 7.88 -26.29 -7.05
N LYS A 137 8.21 -25.21 -6.33
CA LYS A 137 8.11 -25.14 -4.87
C LYS A 137 6.70 -25.44 -4.35
N LYS A 138 5.64 -25.11 -5.11
CA LYS A 138 4.26 -25.36 -4.69
C LYS A 138 3.88 -26.84 -4.79
N ALA A 139 4.41 -27.54 -5.78
CA ALA A 139 4.24 -28.98 -5.90
C ALA A 139 4.97 -29.72 -4.77
N ILE A 140 6.18 -29.28 -4.42
CA ILE A 140 6.94 -29.78 -3.28
C ILE A 140 6.18 -29.55 -1.96
N GLU A 141 5.72 -28.33 -1.67
CA GLU A 141 4.93 -28.02 -0.47
C GLU A 141 3.70 -28.92 -0.30
N LYS A 142 3.03 -29.28 -1.39
CA LYS A 142 1.89 -30.21 -1.37
C LYS A 142 2.34 -31.65 -1.14
N ALA A 143 3.43 -32.07 -1.78
CA ALA A 143 4.01 -33.39 -1.60
C ALA A 143 4.49 -33.62 -0.15
N LEU A 144 5.01 -32.58 0.52
CA LEU A 144 5.39 -32.61 1.94
C LEU A 144 4.20 -32.88 2.89
N GLN A 145 2.95 -32.74 2.44
CA GLN A 145 1.75 -33.07 3.23
C GLN A 145 1.36 -34.56 3.16
N PHE A 146 1.94 -35.31 2.21
CA PHE A 146 1.65 -36.73 2.00
C PHE A 146 2.88 -37.57 2.40
N PRO A 147 2.74 -38.54 3.32
CA PRO A 147 3.87 -39.33 3.81
C PRO A 147 4.64 -40.07 2.70
N GLU A 148 3.93 -40.62 1.71
CA GLU A 148 4.53 -41.40 0.61
C GLU A 148 5.41 -40.54 -0.32
N LEU A 149 5.01 -39.30 -0.58
CA LEU A 149 5.76 -38.38 -1.45
C LEU A 149 6.87 -37.65 -0.67
N PHE A 150 6.74 -37.57 0.65
CA PHE A 150 7.76 -37.01 1.53
C PHE A 150 9.00 -37.92 1.59
N GLU A 151 8.82 -39.24 1.69
CA GLU A 151 9.94 -40.21 1.66
C GLU A 151 10.78 -40.11 0.38
N GLU A 152 10.14 -39.80 -0.77
CA GLU A 152 10.84 -39.59 -2.04
C GLU A 152 11.60 -38.24 -2.11
N LEU A 153 11.16 -37.23 -1.35
CA LEU A 153 11.72 -35.87 -1.35
C LEU A 153 12.72 -35.61 -0.21
N GLU A 154 12.66 -36.40 0.85
CA GLU A 154 13.51 -36.32 2.05
C GLU A 154 15.02 -36.28 1.73
N PRO A 155 15.55 -37.04 0.74
CA PRO A 155 16.97 -36.96 0.41
C PRO A 155 17.40 -35.66 -0.29
N TYR A 156 16.45 -34.87 -0.78
CA TYR A 156 16.69 -33.74 -1.70
C TYR A 156 16.23 -32.38 -1.17
N VAL A 157 15.48 -32.34 -0.06
CA VAL A 157 14.89 -31.11 0.49
C VAL A 157 15.12 -31.04 2.00
N ASP A 158 15.67 -29.92 2.46
CA ASP A 158 15.79 -29.61 3.88
C ASP A 158 14.54 -28.82 4.34
N VAL A 159 13.82 -29.34 5.33
CA VAL A 159 12.53 -28.78 5.79
C VAL A 159 12.68 -28.31 7.23
N GLU A 160 12.69 -26.99 7.43
CA GLU A 160 12.68 -26.37 8.74
C GLU A 160 11.25 -25.94 9.12
N TYR A 161 10.76 -26.41 10.26
CA TYR A 161 9.46 -26.01 10.79
C TYR A 161 9.60 -24.74 11.62
N ILE A 162 9.13 -23.62 11.09
CA ILE A 162 9.07 -22.35 11.81
C ILE A 162 7.70 -22.23 12.46
N GLU A 163 7.63 -22.44 13.77
CA GLU A 163 6.43 -22.14 14.56
C GLU A 163 6.34 -20.63 14.78
N GLU A 164 5.37 -19.98 14.13
CA GLU A 164 5.07 -18.56 14.35
C GLU A 164 3.81 -18.42 15.24
N ASP A 165 3.97 -17.84 16.43
CA ASP A 165 2.85 -17.51 17.30
C ASP A 165 2.13 -16.27 16.74
N VAL A 166 0.91 -16.49 16.25
CA VAL A 166 0.06 -15.41 15.72
C VAL A 166 -0.74 -14.81 16.87
N PRO A 167 -0.49 -13.54 17.27
CA PRO A 167 -1.17 -12.94 18.41
C PRO A 167 -2.66 -12.71 18.13
N ALA A 168 -3.46 -12.74 19.19
CA ALA A 168 -4.89 -12.47 19.13
C ALA A 168 -5.20 -11.07 18.57
N ARG A 169 -6.24 -10.97 17.74
CA ARG A 169 -6.66 -9.72 17.08
C ARG A 169 -8.10 -9.36 17.43
N LEU A 170 -8.35 -8.08 17.66
CA LEU A 170 -9.70 -7.55 17.85
C LEU A 170 -10.44 -7.49 16.50
N LYS A 171 -11.68 -7.98 16.46
CA LYS A 171 -12.57 -7.87 15.30
C LYS A 171 -13.73 -6.93 15.61
N ILE A 172 -13.85 -5.84 14.84
CA ILE A 172 -14.95 -4.88 14.97
C ILE A 172 -16.04 -5.24 13.94
N ASN A 173 -17.22 -5.62 14.42
CA ASN A 173 -18.37 -5.96 13.56
C ASN A 173 -19.35 -4.79 13.49
N LYS A 174 -19.50 -4.17 12.31
CA LYS A 174 -20.47 -3.08 12.09
C LYS A 174 -21.89 -3.64 12.01
N LYS A 175 -22.87 -2.92 12.56
CA LYS A 175 -24.30 -3.24 12.37
C LYS A 175 -24.69 -2.95 10.92
N ARG A 176 -25.59 -3.77 10.34
CA ARG A 176 -25.95 -3.73 8.90
C ARG A 176 -26.40 -2.36 8.36
N ASN A 177 -26.86 -1.43 9.21
CA ASN A 177 -27.33 -0.08 8.85
C ASN A 177 -26.64 1.06 9.62
N SER A 178 -25.40 0.90 10.11
CA SER A 178 -24.72 1.97 10.85
C SER A 178 -24.23 3.09 9.91
N VAL A 179 -25.13 4.00 9.53
CA VAL A 179 -24.76 5.28 8.91
C VAL A 179 -24.31 6.22 10.02
N ASN A 180 -22.99 6.41 10.16
CA ASN A 180 -22.34 7.58 10.76
C ASN A 180 -22.96 8.15 12.07
N SER A 181 -23.45 7.32 12.98
CA SER A 181 -24.01 7.75 14.28
C SER A 181 -22.92 8.09 15.30
N ALA A 182 -21.97 8.96 14.92
CA ALA A 182 -20.91 9.45 15.82
C ALA A 182 -21.37 10.64 16.69
N ASP A 183 -22.55 11.21 16.41
CA ASP A 183 -23.02 12.45 17.04
C ASP A 183 -23.75 12.23 18.38
N THR A 184 -23.86 10.98 18.85
CA THR A 184 -24.63 10.63 20.07
C THR A 184 -23.83 9.85 21.12
N VAL A 185 -22.52 9.66 20.95
CA VAL A 185 -21.71 8.85 21.87
C VAL A 185 -21.02 9.74 22.89
N GLU A 186 -21.23 9.43 24.18
CA GLU A 186 -20.56 10.13 25.28
C GLU A 186 -19.04 9.96 25.18
N ILE A 187 -18.32 11.08 25.21
CA ILE A 187 -16.86 11.09 25.28
C ILE A 187 -16.45 10.55 26.64
N ILE A 188 -15.73 9.42 26.65
CA ILE A 188 -15.14 8.88 27.87
C ILE A 188 -13.81 9.58 28.10
N ASN A 189 -13.77 10.50 29.06
CA ASN A 189 -12.51 10.97 29.63
C ASN A 189 -12.08 9.96 30.69
N ALA A 190 -11.19 9.04 30.34
CA ALA A 190 -10.39 8.36 31.35
C ALA A 190 -9.61 9.45 32.11
N ALA A 191 -9.75 9.45 33.44
CA ALA A 191 -9.15 10.44 34.34
C ALA A 191 -7.63 10.48 34.16
#